data_AF-A0AAW9QRI9-F1
#
_entry.id   AF-A0AAW9QRI9-F1
#
_cell.length_a   1.000
_cell.length_b   1.000
_cell.length_c   1.000
_cell.angle_alpha   90.00
_cell.angle_beta   90.00
_cell.angle_gamma   90.00
#
_symmetry.space_group_name_H-M   'P 1'
#
loop_
_entity.id
_entity.type
_entity.pdbx_description
1 polymer ?
#
loop_
_entity_poly.entity_id
_entity_poly.type
_entity_poly.pdbx_seq_one_letter_code
_entity_poly.pdbx_strand_id
1 'polypeptide(L)'
;MSELKKLIENKGTIDLGTNHDPAFVRELQELLERKGYELGTVDGILGTRTRSAWGRFKKDHYLDRPEAVGASSLSILLEMPDRTAGFSLPTKGIGWISSPFGPRARGMHRGIDIAADTGTPVYAVADGTVTTAVCNCRVGNFSCGGGYGNVVYISHPAEGFETRSAHLSRVDVAPGAQVRKGQKIGEVGDTGHSFGPHLHFEIRVRGEAIDPIRKINPIV
;
A
#
# COMPACT_ATOMS: atom_id res chain seq x y z
N MET A 1 -10.16 26.59 13.54
CA MET A 1 -9.84 25.24 14.07
C MET A 1 -10.75 24.26 13.37
N SER A 2 -10.23 23.20 12.76
CA SER A 2 -11.04 22.17 12.08
C SER A 2 -12.03 21.53 13.06
N GLU A 3 -13.25 21.24 12.60
CA GLU A 3 -14.29 20.60 13.42
C GLU A 3 -13.88 19.20 13.87
N LEU A 4 -13.12 18.46 13.04
CA LEU A 4 -12.54 17.17 13.42
C LEU A 4 -11.56 17.30 14.60
N LYS A 5 -10.73 18.35 14.62
CA LYS A 5 -9.78 18.59 15.73
C LYS A 5 -10.49 18.92 17.03
N LYS A 6 -11.55 19.73 16.97
CA LYS A 6 -12.39 20.02 18.15
C LYS A 6 -13.00 18.75 18.73
N LEU A 7 -13.44 17.81 17.89
CA LEU A 7 -14.00 16.54 18.37
C LEU A 7 -12.94 15.70 19.11
N ILE A 8 -11.71 15.69 18.61
CA ILE A 8 -10.59 14.97 19.22
C ILE A 8 -10.20 15.60 20.57
N GLU A 9 -10.05 16.92 20.61
CA GLU A 9 -9.71 17.67 21.83
C GLU A 9 -10.76 17.47 22.93
N ASN A 10 -12.04 17.45 22.57
CA ASN A 10 -13.14 17.24 23.49
C ASN A 10 -13.39 15.75 23.82
N LYS A 11 -12.60 14.82 23.27
CA LYS A 11 -12.79 13.36 23.38
C LYS A 11 -14.23 12.93 23.06
N GLY A 12 -14.86 13.63 22.11
CA GLY A 12 -16.25 13.44 21.76
C GLY A 12 -16.50 12.21 20.88
N THR A 13 -17.77 11.86 20.75
CA THR A 13 -18.26 10.86 19.78
C THR A 13 -19.46 11.43 19.06
N ILE A 14 -19.50 11.22 17.74
CA ILE A 14 -20.61 11.59 16.88
C ILE A 14 -21.22 10.31 16.30
N ASP A 15 -22.53 10.13 16.52
CA ASP A 15 -23.30 9.03 15.95
C ASP A 15 -23.78 9.39 14.55
N LEU A 16 -23.35 8.64 13.54
CA LEU A 16 -23.69 8.86 12.14
C LEU A 16 -25.17 8.61 11.80
N GLY A 17 -26.01 8.23 12.77
CA GLY A 17 -27.46 8.06 12.62
C GLY A 17 -28.28 9.36 12.67
N THR A 18 -27.68 10.51 12.96
CA THR A 18 -28.40 11.79 13.16
C THR A 18 -27.99 12.88 12.15
N ASN A 19 -28.68 14.03 12.21
CA ASN A 19 -28.36 15.17 11.35
C ASN A 19 -27.17 15.93 11.96
N HIS A 20 -26.15 16.25 11.16
CA HIS A 20 -24.90 16.86 11.64
C HIS A 20 -24.58 18.16 10.92
N ASP A 21 -23.68 18.94 11.51
CA ASP A 21 -23.11 20.12 10.88
C ASP A 21 -22.50 19.77 9.52
N PRO A 22 -22.98 20.38 8.41
CA PRO A 22 -22.44 20.15 7.07
C PRO A 22 -20.94 20.43 6.96
N ALA A 23 -20.39 21.34 7.77
CA ALA A 23 -18.95 21.63 7.77
C ALA A 23 -18.13 20.44 8.29
N PHE A 24 -18.59 19.82 9.38
CA PHE A 24 -17.99 18.60 9.92
C PHE A 24 -18.06 17.45 8.90
N VAL A 25 -19.23 17.25 8.28
CA VAL A 25 -19.42 16.17 7.30
C VAL A 25 -18.51 16.36 6.09
N ARG A 26 -18.35 17.60 5.63
CA ARG A 26 -17.46 17.95 4.52
C ARG A 26 -15.99 17.65 4.87
N GLU A 27 -15.52 18.06 6.05
CA GLU A 27 -14.15 17.74 6.50
C GLU A 27 -13.91 16.22 6.59
N LEU A 28 -14.91 15.47 7.09
CA LEU A 28 -14.84 14.01 7.16
C LEU A 28 -14.79 13.38 5.76
N GLN A 29 -15.63 13.84 4.83
CA GLN A 29 -15.62 13.40 3.43
C GLN A 29 -14.27 13.68 2.78
N GLU A 30 -13.76 14.91 2.87
CA GLU A 30 -12.44 15.24 2.30
C GLU A 30 -11.32 14.38 2.91
N LEU A 31 -11.35 14.13 4.21
CA LEU A 31 -10.37 13.28 4.87
C LEU A 31 -10.46 11.83 4.39
N LEU A 32 -11.64 11.25 4.36
CA LEU A 32 -11.87 9.89 3.87
C LEU A 32 -11.48 9.74 2.40
N GLU A 33 -11.81 10.72 1.54
CA GLU A 33 -11.40 10.75 0.14
C GLU A 33 -9.88 10.81 0.01
N ARG A 34 -9.24 11.73 0.76
CA ARG A 34 -7.79 11.81 0.85
C ARG A 34 -7.18 10.51 1.34
N LYS A 35 -7.82 9.74 2.24
CA LYS A 35 -7.31 8.42 2.68
C LYS A 35 -7.71 7.26 1.76
N GLY A 36 -8.42 7.54 0.66
CA GLY A 36 -8.73 6.58 -0.38
C GLY A 36 -10.01 5.78 -0.21
N TYR A 37 -10.92 6.27 0.61
CA TYR A 37 -12.26 5.73 0.72
C TYR A 37 -13.18 6.49 -0.25
N GLU A 38 -13.74 5.78 -1.23
CA GLU A 38 -14.59 6.37 -2.26
C GLU A 38 -15.95 6.80 -1.70
N LEU A 39 -16.23 8.10 -1.79
CA LEU A 39 -17.42 8.72 -1.19
C LEU A 39 -18.46 9.19 -2.22
N GLY A 40 -18.07 9.30 -3.49
CA GLY A 40 -18.85 10.05 -4.48
C GLY A 40 -18.59 11.55 -4.36
N THR A 41 -19.61 12.33 -3.98
CA THR A 41 -19.53 13.80 -3.87
C THR A 41 -19.17 14.28 -2.47
N VAL A 42 -18.30 15.28 -2.37
CA VAL A 42 -18.06 16.05 -1.15
C VAL A 42 -19.08 17.19 -1.07
N ASP A 43 -20.22 16.91 -0.44
CA ASP A 43 -21.38 17.81 -0.42
C ASP A 43 -21.71 18.33 0.99
N GLY A 44 -21.11 17.76 2.05
CA GLY A 44 -21.49 18.04 3.43
C GLY A 44 -22.78 17.34 3.85
N ILE A 45 -23.29 16.40 3.04
CA ILE A 45 -24.46 15.59 3.36
C ILE A 45 -23.98 14.22 3.82
N LEU A 46 -24.42 13.79 5.00
CA LEU A 46 -24.04 12.48 5.53
C LEU A 46 -24.86 11.38 4.84
N GLY A 47 -24.52 11.08 3.59
CA GLY A 47 -25.21 10.09 2.75
C GLY A 47 -24.83 8.64 3.07
N THR A 48 -25.48 7.71 2.38
CA THR A 48 -25.17 6.27 2.44
C THR A 48 -23.73 5.98 2.04
N ARG A 49 -23.19 6.69 1.04
CA ARG A 49 -21.79 6.53 0.60
C ARG A 49 -20.79 6.96 1.67
N THR A 50 -21.01 8.10 2.33
CA THR A 50 -20.18 8.56 3.46
C THR A 50 -20.17 7.55 4.60
N ARG A 51 -21.35 7.02 4.95
CA ARG A 51 -21.48 5.96 5.97
C ARG A 51 -20.78 4.67 5.57
N SER A 52 -20.92 4.23 4.32
CA SER A 52 -20.25 3.03 3.80
C SER A 52 -18.72 3.18 3.77
N ALA A 53 -18.21 4.34 3.34
CA ALA A 53 -16.79 4.65 3.34
C ALA A 53 -16.20 4.63 4.75
N TRP A 54 -16.89 5.27 5.71
CA TRP A 54 -16.51 5.23 7.11
C TRP A 54 -16.56 3.82 7.70
N GLY A 55 -17.62 3.06 7.43
CA GLY A 55 -17.73 1.66 7.85
C GLY A 55 -16.63 0.77 7.28
N ARG A 56 -16.23 0.99 6.02
CA ARG A 56 -15.11 0.29 5.38
C ARG A 56 -13.78 0.64 6.05
N PHE A 57 -13.53 1.92 6.32
CA PHE A 57 -12.37 2.35 7.11
C PHE A 57 -12.32 1.61 8.46
N LYS A 58 -13.41 1.61 9.22
CA LYS A 58 -13.43 0.93 10.53
C LYS A 58 -13.21 -0.58 10.42
N LYS A 59 -13.73 -1.21 9.37
CA LYS A 59 -13.50 -2.64 9.09
C LYS A 59 -12.03 -2.93 8.74
N ASP A 60 -11.43 -2.12 7.88
CA ASP A 60 -10.02 -2.28 7.48
C ASP A 60 -9.04 -2.10 8.67
N HIS A 61 -9.50 -1.44 9.74
CA HIS A 61 -8.72 -1.16 10.94
C HIS A 61 -9.22 -1.86 12.21
N TYR A 62 -10.11 -2.86 12.09
CA TYR A 62 -10.62 -3.68 13.21
C TYR A 62 -11.21 -2.87 14.38
N LEU A 63 -12.03 -1.85 14.09
CA LEU A 63 -12.60 -0.95 15.09
C LEU A 63 -14.07 -1.26 15.41
N ASP A 64 -14.39 -1.46 16.70
CA ASP A 64 -15.61 -2.13 17.22
C ASP A 64 -16.97 -1.41 17.08
N ARG A 65 -17.12 -0.32 16.29
CA ARG A 65 -18.43 0.38 16.09
C ARG A 65 -18.54 1.10 14.73
N PRO A 66 -18.96 0.47 13.64
CA PRO A 66 -18.91 1.08 12.30
C PRO A 66 -19.70 2.38 12.16
N GLU A 67 -20.75 2.57 12.96
CA GLU A 67 -21.68 3.71 12.92
C GLU A 67 -21.26 4.95 13.72
N ALA A 68 -20.20 4.89 14.52
CA ALA A 68 -19.76 6.02 15.35
C ALA A 68 -18.41 6.60 14.89
N VAL A 69 -18.37 7.93 14.74
CA VAL A 69 -17.15 8.72 14.60
C VAL A 69 -16.69 9.15 15.99
N GLY A 70 -15.78 8.40 16.58
CA GLY A 70 -15.14 8.75 17.85
C GLY A 70 -13.78 9.41 17.66
N ALA A 71 -13.33 10.17 18.66
CA ALA A 71 -12.00 10.77 18.70
C ALA A 71 -10.88 9.77 18.34
N SER A 72 -10.89 8.57 18.91
CA SER A 72 -9.86 7.55 18.65
C SER A 72 -9.82 7.09 17.19
N SER A 73 -11.00 6.88 16.57
CA SER A 73 -11.08 6.50 15.15
C SER A 73 -10.67 7.64 14.21
N LEU A 74 -10.97 8.89 14.57
CA LEU A 74 -10.51 10.05 13.80
C LEU A 74 -9.02 10.27 13.91
N SER A 75 -8.43 10.08 15.10
CA SER A 75 -6.97 10.17 15.27
C SER A 75 -6.25 9.17 14.38
N ILE A 76 -6.72 7.91 14.35
CA ILE A 76 -6.19 6.89 13.44
C ILE A 76 -6.32 7.35 11.99
N LEU A 77 -7.51 7.82 11.58
CA LEU A 77 -7.74 8.27 10.20
C LEU A 77 -6.84 9.46 9.84
N LEU A 78 -6.57 10.38 10.76
CA LEU A 78 -5.69 11.54 10.53
C LEU A 78 -4.21 11.14 10.40
N GLU A 79 -3.77 10.14 11.16
CA GLU A 79 -2.39 9.61 11.13
C GLU A 79 -2.11 8.74 9.89
N MET A 80 -3.14 8.28 9.18
CA MET A 80 -2.96 7.54 7.93
C MET A 80 -2.31 8.41 6.84
N PRO A 81 -1.52 7.85 5.91
CA PRO A 81 -1.04 8.57 4.74
C PRO A 81 -2.16 8.86 3.72
N ASP A 82 -2.09 9.98 2.99
CA ASP A 82 -3.03 10.32 1.92
C ASP A 82 -2.82 9.44 0.66
N ARG A 83 -3.91 9.03 0.00
CA ARG A 83 -4.00 8.30 -1.27
C ARG A 83 -3.63 9.16 -2.49
N THR A 84 -3.72 10.49 -2.42
CA THR A 84 -3.14 11.39 -3.46
C THR A 84 -1.61 11.35 -3.47
N ALA A 85 -1.00 10.79 -2.43
CA ALA A 85 0.40 10.36 -2.42
C ALA A 85 0.58 8.91 -2.93
N GLY A 86 -0.35 8.40 -3.74
CA GLY A 86 -0.33 7.04 -4.30
C GLY A 86 1.05 6.73 -4.89
N PHE A 87 1.64 5.64 -4.40
CA PHE A 87 2.89 5.16 -4.97
C PHE A 87 2.60 4.64 -6.38
N SER A 88 3.46 4.97 -7.34
CA SER A 88 3.40 4.35 -8.67
C SER A 88 3.84 2.90 -8.57
N LEU A 89 3.40 2.05 -9.51
CA LEU A 89 3.95 0.70 -9.63
C LEU A 89 5.49 0.77 -9.71
N PRO A 90 6.20 -0.19 -9.14
CA PRO A 90 7.67 -0.22 -9.13
C PRO A 90 8.27 -0.32 -10.54
N THR A 91 7.49 -0.66 -11.58
CA THR A 91 7.88 -0.64 -13.00
C THR A 91 7.44 0.63 -13.74
N LYS A 92 6.88 1.62 -13.04
CA LYS A 92 6.37 2.91 -13.57
C LYS A 92 5.44 2.73 -14.79
N GLY A 93 4.48 1.82 -14.69
CA GLY A 93 3.47 1.58 -15.73
C GLY A 93 3.91 0.65 -16.87
N ILE A 94 5.15 0.17 -16.87
CA ILE A 94 5.61 -0.85 -17.82
C ILE A 94 5.14 -2.22 -17.33
N GLY A 95 4.47 -2.96 -18.23
CA GLY A 95 3.89 -4.28 -17.94
C GLY A 95 2.44 -4.21 -17.45
N TRP A 96 1.92 -5.35 -16.98
CA TRP A 96 0.58 -5.44 -16.40
C TRP A 96 0.58 -6.40 -15.21
N ILE A 97 -0.39 -6.23 -14.31
CA ILE A 97 -0.59 -7.17 -13.20
C ILE A 97 -1.10 -8.48 -13.79
N SER A 98 -0.23 -9.47 -13.88
CA SER A 98 -0.57 -10.80 -14.37
C SER A 98 -1.19 -11.66 -13.28
N SER A 99 -0.90 -11.35 -12.01
CA SER A 99 -1.52 -12.07 -10.91
C SER A 99 -1.70 -11.23 -9.64
N PRO A 100 -2.90 -11.19 -9.05
CA PRO A 100 -3.20 -10.37 -7.89
C PRO A 100 -2.75 -11.00 -6.57
N PHE A 101 -2.76 -10.20 -5.50
CA PHE A 101 -2.65 -10.66 -4.12
C PHE A 101 -3.86 -11.50 -3.73
N GLY A 102 -3.63 -12.56 -2.94
CA GLY A 102 -4.72 -13.35 -2.37
C GLY A 102 -4.57 -14.86 -2.46
N PRO A 103 -5.60 -15.61 -2.01
CA PRO A 103 -5.59 -17.07 -2.04
C PRO A 103 -5.48 -17.62 -3.46
N ARG A 104 -4.65 -18.66 -3.63
CA ARG A 104 -4.51 -19.48 -4.84
C ARG A 104 -4.63 -20.96 -4.48
N ALA A 105 -4.81 -21.80 -5.49
CA ALA A 105 -4.89 -23.26 -5.32
C ALA A 105 -3.67 -23.86 -4.60
N ARG A 106 -2.51 -23.20 -4.66
CA ARG A 106 -1.25 -23.63 -4.02
C ARG A 106 -0.86 -22.79 -2.80
N GLY A 107 -1.82 -22.08 -2.18
CA GLY A 107 -1.59 -21.28 -0.98
C GLY A 107 -1.81 -19.78 -1.19
N MET A 108 -1.33 -18.96 -0.27
CA MET A 108 -1.51 -17.51 -0.29
C MET A 108 -0.46 -16.82 -1.15
N HIS A 109 -0.88 -16.04 -2.14
CA HIS A 109 0.01 -15.12 -2.84
C HIS A 109 0.17 -13.83 -2.04
N ARG A 110 1.40 -13.59 -1.57
CA ARG A 110 1.74 -12.51 -0.62
C ARG A 110 2.10 -11.18 -1.28
N GLY A 111 1.96 -11.08 -2.59
CA GLY A 111 2.27 -9.88 -3.36
C GLY A 111 1.38 -9.74 -4.58
N ILE A 112 1.84 -8.95 -5.56
CA ILE A 112 1.34 -8.95 -6.93
C ILE A 112 2.45 -9.38 -7.87
N ASP A 113 2.07 -10.01 -8.97
CA ASP A 113 2.99 -10.34 -10.05
C ASP A 113 2.74 -9.35 -11.20
N ILE A 114 3.78 -8.62 -11.60
CA ILE A 114 3.76 -7.67 -12.70
C ILE A 114 4.55 -8.29 -13.86
N ALA A 115 3.85 -8.76 -14.88
CA ALA A 115 4.48 -9.30 -16.09
C ALA A 115 5.12 -8.15 -16.88
N ALA A 116 6.42 -8.27 -17.10
CA ALA A 116 7.24 -7.33 -17.87
C ALA A 116 8.50 -8.05 -18.35
N ASP A 117 9.09 -7.58 -19.45
CA ASP A 117 10.28 -8.19 -20.02
C ASP A 117 11.48 -8.13 -19.06
N THR A 118 12.31 -9.17 -19.08
CA THR A 118 13.59 -9.18 -18.37
C THR A 118 14.40 -7.94 -18.73
N GLY A 119 14.96 -7.26 -17.74
CA GLY A 119 15.68 -5.99 -17.92
C GLY A 119 14.83 -4.74 -17.69
N THR A 120 13.49 -4.87 -17.60
CA THR A 120 12.62 -3.74 -17.25
C THR A 120 13.06 -3.11 -15.93
N PRO A 121 13.30 -1.80 -15.85
CA PRO A 121 13.75 -1.17 -14.61
C PRO A 121 12.74 -1.29 -13.47
N VAL A 122 13.24 -1.57 -12.27
CA VAL A 122 12.47 -1.61 -11.02
C VAL A 122 12.94 -0.47 -10.12
N TYR A 123 11.98 0.27 -9.56
CA TYR A 123 12.21 1.48 -8.78
C TYR A 123 11.68 1.37 -7.35
N ALA A 124 12.37 2.04 -6.41
CA ALA A 124 11.86 2.22 -5.06
C ALA A 124 10.55 3.04 -5.09
N VAL A 125 9.50 2.53 -4.46
CA VAL A 125 8.19 3.19 -4.45
C VAL A 125 8.14 4.37 -3.48
N ALA A 126 8.96 4.36 -2.43
CA ALA A 126 9.08 5.40 -1.41
C ALA A 126 10.54 5.60 -1.00
N ASP A 127 10.83 6.66 -0.25
CA ASP A 127 12.14 6.86 0.37
C ASP A 127 12.37 5.77 1.42
N GLY A 128 13.60 5.29 1.59
CA GLY A 128 13.84 4.20 2.53
C GLY A 128 15.28 3.75 2.64
N THR A 129 15.48 2.67 3.38
CA THR A 129 16.77 2.00 3.56
C THR A 129 16.67 0.54 3.13
N VAL A 130 17.60 0.10 2.30
CA VAL A 130 17.70 -1.30 1.87
C VAL A 130 18.07 -2.16 3.06
N THR A 131 17.20 -3.09 3.45
CA THR A 131 17.43 -4.01 4.58
C THR A 131 18.05 -5.32 4.13
N THR A 132 17.68 -5.79 2.93
CA THR A 132 18.19 -7.04 2.34
C THR A 132 18.39 -6.85 0.84
N ALA A 133 19.48 -7.41 0.32
CA ALA A 133 19.70 -7.57 -1.11
C ALA A 133 20.32 -8.95 -1.36
N VAL A 134 19.62 -9.81 -2.07
CA VAL A 134 20.12 -11.11 -2.53
C VAL A 134 20.42 -10.99 -4.02
N CYS A 135 21.62 -11.37 -4.41
CA CYS A 135 22.09 -11.31 -5.80
C CYS A 135 22.74 -12.64 -6.23
N ASN A 136 23.06 -12.75 -7.53
CA ASN A 136 23.72 -13.90 -8.16
C ASN A 136 22.90 -15.22 -8.16
N CYS A 137 21.59 -15.15 -7.94
CA CYS A 137 20.68 -16.24 -8.26
C CYS A 137 20.62 -16.46 -9.77
N ARG A 138 20.60 -17.73 -10.18
CA ARG A 138 20.47 -18.14 -11.58
C ARG A 138 19.05 -18.58 -11.88
N VAL A 139 18.60 -18.35 -13.11
CA VAL A 139 17.35 -18.91 -13.63
C VAL A 139 17.39 -20.43 -13.50
N GLY A 140 16.28 -21.03 -13.08
CA GLY A 140 16.16 -22.46 -12.82
C GLY A 140 16.59 -22.91 -11.41
N ASN A 141 17.23 -22.06 -10.59
CA ASN A 141 17.46 -22.37 -9.18
C ASN A 141 16.28 -21.90 -8.32
N PHE A 142 15.30 -22.78 -8.14
CA PHE A 142 14.03 -22.48 -7.46
C PHE A 142 14.16 -22.24 -5.96
N SER A 143 15.30 -22.58 -5.35
CA SER A 143 15.52 -22.39 -3.90
C SER A 143 16.29 -21.11 -3.56
N CYS A 144 16.90 -20.46 -4.56
CA CYS A 144 17.73 -19.27 -4.32
C CYS A 144 16.90 -18.12 -3.73
N GLY A 145 17.47 -17.40 -2.77
CA GLY A 145 16.77 -16.32 -2.07
C GLY A 145 15.51 -16.79 -1.32
N GLY A 146 15.43 -18.07 -0.93
CA GLY A 146 14.24 -18.65 -0.30
C GLY A 146 13.04 -18.78 -1.25
N GLY A 147 13.31 -18.87 -2.56
CA GLY A 147 12.30 -18.90 -3.61
C GLY A 147 12.07 -17.54 -4.29
N TYR A 148 12.49 -16.43 -3.66
CA TYR A 148 12.38 -15.10 -4.28
C TYR A 148 13.41 -14.84 -5.39
N GLY A 149 14.47 -15.66 -5.49
CA GLY A 149 15.57 -15.38 -6.42
C GLY A 149 16.38 -14.15 -5.99
N ASN A 150 16.83 -13.36 -6.96
CA ASN A 150 17.41 -12.06 -6.65
C ASN A 150 16.31 -11.14 -6.14
N VAL A 151 16.54 -10.51 -5.00
CA VAL A 151 15.49 -9.78 -4.30
C VAL A 151 16.04 -8.62 -3.51
N VAL A 152 15.29 -7.52 -3.46
CA VAL A 152 15.59 -6.32 -2.67
C VAL A 152 14.46 -6.07 -1.69
N TYR A 153 14.79 -5.90 -0.40
CA TYR A 153 13.86 -5.45 0.64
C TYR A 153 14.22 -4.04 1.07
N ILE A 154 13.22 -3.17 1.18
CA ILE A 154 13.42 -1.76 1.57
C ILE A 154 12.45 -1.44 2.71
N SER A 155 12.99 -0.93 3.82
CA SER A 155 12.21 -0.38 4.91
C SER A 155 11.89 1.09 4.65
N HIS A 156 10.62 1.44 4.82
CA HIS A 156 10.05 2.77 4.61
C HIS A 156 9.43 3.25 5.94
N PRO A 157 10.24 3.69 6.92
CA PRO A 157 9.77 3.98 8.26
C PRO A 157 8.80 5.18 8.32
N ALA A 158 8.96 6.17 7.43
CA ALA A 158 8.05 7.32 7.37
C ALA A 158 6.65 6.91 6.88
N GLU A 159 6.58 5.87 6.05
CA GLU A 159 5.35 5.32 5.49
C GLU A 159 4.79 4.14 6.29
N GLY A 160 5.58 3.57 7.21
CA GLY A 160 5.20 2.48 8.10
C GLY A 160 5.14 1.09 7.44
N PHE A 161 5.87 0.87 6.34
CA PHE A 161 5.88 -0.42 5.63
C PHE A 161 7.27 -0.85 5.13
N GLU A 162 7.37 -2.10 4.70
CA GLU A 162 8.49 -2.66 3.94
C GLU A 162 8.00 -3.02 2.54
N THR A 163 8.87 -2.88 1.54
CA THR A 163 8.62 -3.40 0.19
C THR A 163 9.59 -4.51 -0.15
N ARG A 164 9.15 -5.44 -1.00
CA ARG A 164 10.01 -6.50 -1.55
C ARG A 164 9.86 -6.55 -3.06
N SER A 165 10.98 -6.56 -3.77
CA SER A 165 11.04 -6.68 -5.23
C SER A 165 11.86 -7.91 -5.61
N ALA A 166 11.20 -8.97 -6.07
CA ALA A 166 11.77 -10.30 -6.26
C ALA A 166 11.82 -10.73 -7.73
N HIS A 167 12.40 -11.91 -7.96
CA HIS A 167 12.66 -12.52 -9.27
C HIS A 167 13.55 -11.68 -10.18
N LEU A 168 14.32 -10.75 -9.61
CA LEU A 168 15.11 -9.78 -10.38
C LEU A 168 16.17 -10.48 -11.24
N SER A 169 16.49 -9.90 -12.39
CA SER A 169 17.65 -10.31 -13.18
C SER A 169 18.93 -9.63 -12.68
N ARG A 170 18.79 -8.41 -12.16
CA ARG A 170 19.88 -7.58 -11.66
C ARG A 170 19.44 -6.80 -10.42
N VAL A 171 20.37 -6.63 -9.48
CA VAL A 171 20.20 -5.85 -8.26
C VAL A 171 21.23 -4.73 -8.26
N ASP A 172 20.76 -3.49 -8.12
CA ASP A 172 21.58 -2.27 -8.27
C ASP A 172 21.90 -1.59 -6.93
N VAL A 173 21.46 -2.18 -5.82
CA VAL A 173 21.61 -1.62 -4.47
C VAL A 173 22.12 -2.68 -3.48
N ALA A 174 22.67 -2.24 -2.36
CA ALA A 174 23.23 -3.09 -1.32
C ALA A 174 22.57 -2.80 0.05
N PRO A 175 22.60 -3.75 1.01
CA PRO A 175 22.07 -3.53 2.35
C PRO A 175 22.72 -2.30 3.01
N GLY A 176 21.92 -1.51 3.71
CA GLY A 176 22.31 -0.25 4.35
C GLY A 176 22.26 0.98 3.44
N ALA A 177 22.06 0.81 2.12
CA ALA A 177 21.92 1.95 1.21
C ALA A 177 20.62 2.71 1.46
N GLN A 178 20.70 4.04 1.49
CA GLN A 178 19.52 4.91 1.41
C GLN A 178 19.07 5.02 -0.04
N VAL A 179 17.77 4.93 -0.26
CA VAL A 179 17.15 5.06 -1.59
C VAL A 179 16.07 6.13 -1.55
N ARG A 180 15.93 6.86 -2.65
CA ARG A 180 14.84 7.82 -2.84
C ARG A 180 13.71 7.21 -3.65
N LYS A 181 12.48 7.70 -3.46
CA LYS A 181 11.34 7.40 -4.31
C LYS A 181 11.71 7.61 -5.78
N GLY A 182 11.45 6.60 -6.60
CA GLY A 182 11.76 6.60 -8.02
C GLY A 182 13.21 6.31 -8.38
N GLN A 183 14.10 6.03 -7.42
CA GLN A 183 15.46 5.54 -7.66
C GLN A 183 15.41 4.09 -8.17
N LYS A 184 16.20 3.78 -9.22
CA LYS A 184 16.32 2.42 -9.74
C LYS A 184 17.03 1.53 -8.71
N ILE A 185 16.48 0.36 -8.44
CA ILE A 185 16.99 -0.62 -7.47
C ILE A 185 17.36 -1.97 -8.10
N GLY A 186 16.93 -2.20 -9.34
CA GLY A 186 17.21 -3.44 -10.07
C GLY A 186 16.43 -3.52 -11.36
N GLU A 187 16.33 -4.73 -11.90
CA GLU A 187 15.68 -5.04 -13.16
C GLU A 187 14.86 -6.32 -13.06
N VAL A 188 13.69 -6.34 -13.71
CA VAL A 188 12.81 -7.52 -13.81
C VAL A 188 13.58 -8.71 -14.37
N GLY A 189 13.24 -9.92 -13.91
CA GLY A 189 13.86 -11.15 -14.39
C GLY A 189 12.97 -12.37 -14.16
N ASP A 190 13.63 -13.52 -14.06
CA ASP A 190 13.01 -14.85 -13.92
C ASP A 190 13.81 -15.74 -12.96
N THR A 191 14.42 -15.14 -11.93
CA THR A 191 15.25 -15.89 -10.96
C THR A 191 14.42 -16.41 -9.79
N GLY A 192 14.88 -17.48 -9.14
CA GLY A 192 14.12 -18.09 -8.05
C GLY A 192 12.98 -18.97 -8.57
N HIS A 193 11.91 -19.09 -7.77
CA HIS A 193 10.73 -19.90 -8.11
C HIS A 193 9.76 -19.11 -9.00
N SER A 194 10.19 -18.90 -10.25
CA SER A 194 9.48 -18.16 -11.29
C SER A 194 9.33 -19.04 -12.54
N PHE A 195 8.27 -18.80 -13.33
CA PHE A 195 7.94 -19.57 -14.55
C PHE A 195 7.95 -18.72 -15.82
N GLY A 196 8.56 -17.53 -15.75
CA GLY A 196 8.63 -16.56 -16.83
C GLY A 196 8.88 -15.15 -16.31
N PRO A 197 9.35 -14.22 -17.16
CA PRO A 197 9.72 -12.86 -16.74
C PRO A 197 8.57 -12.10 -16.06
N HIS A 198 8.78 -11.74 -14.79
CA HIS A 198 7.88 -10.88 -14.03
C HIS A 198 8.55 -10.31 -12.78
N LEU A 199 7.98 -9.24 -12.23
CA LEU A 199 8.32 -8.76 -10.90
C LEU A 199 7.28 -9.28 -9.91
N HIS A 200 7.73 -10.06 -8.93
CA HIS A 200 6.93 -10.31 -7.74
C HIS A 200 7.17 -9.17 -6.74
N PHE A 201 6.10 -8.46 -6.36
CA PHE A 201 6.16 -7.28 -5.52
C PHE A 201 5.26 -7.41 -4.29
N GLU A 202 5.84 -7.20 -3.11
CA GLU A 202 5.10 -7.22 -1.84
C GLU A 202 5.15 -5.86 -1.14
N ILE A 203 4.08 -5.55 -0.40
CA ILE A 203 4.08 -4.55 0.67
C ILE A 203 3.78 -5.29 1.98
N ARG A 204 4.58 -5.01 3.01
CA ARG A 204 4.43 -5.62 4.32
C ARG A 204 4.32 -4.57 5.41
N VAL A 205 3.36 -4.73 6.32
CA VAL A 205 3.18 -3.87 7.49
C VAL A 205 3.38 -4.73 8.73
N ARG A 206 4.34 -4.35 9.59
CA ARG A 206 4.70 -5.12 10.80
C ARG A 206 4.98 -6.61 10.52
N GLY A 207 5.62 -6.88 9.38
CA GLY A 207 5.97 -8.23 8.96
C GLY A 207 4.85 -8.99 8.22
N GLU A 208 3.61 -8.50 8.20
CA GLU A 208 2.50 -9.14 7.49
C GLU A 208 2.31 -8.58 6.08
N ALA A 209 2.09 -9.47 5.10
CA ALA A 209 1.85 -9.07 3.73
C ALA A 209 0.42 -8.53 3.56
N ILE A 210 0.30 -7.38 2.88
CA ILE A 210 -0.98 -6.78 2.53
C ILE A 210 -1.08 -6.65 1.02
N ASP A 211 -2.31 -6.51 0.51
CA ASP A 211 -2.56 -6.25 -0.90
C ASP A 211 -1.90 -4.93 -1.36
N PRO A 212 -0.86 -4.99 -2.22
CA PRO A 212 -0.16 -3.80 -2.70
C PRO A 212 -1.06 -2.80 -3.42
N ILE A 213 -2.14 -3.24 -4.06
CA ILE A 213 -3.07 -2.38 -4.80
C ILE A 213 -3.87 -1.46 -3.88
N ARG A 214 -3.92 -1.76 -2.57
CA ARG A 214 -4.50 -0.83 -1.59
C ARG A 214 -3.61 0.39 -1.32
N LYS A 215 -2.31 0.30 -1.60
CA LYS A 215 -1.30 1.34 -1.31
C LYS A 215 -0.69 1.98 -2.57
N ILE A 216 -0.68 1.24 -3.68
CA ILE A 216 -0.15 1.67 -4.97
C ILE A 216 -1.30 2.02 -5.91
N ASN A 217 -1.19 3.13 -6.62
CA ASN A 217 -2.12 3.47 -7.69
C ASN A 217 -1.64 2.81 -9.00
N PRO A 218 -2.40 1.86 -9.59
CA PRO A 218 -2.01 1.20 -10.82
C PRO A 218 -2.17 2.08 -12.08
N ILE A 219 -2.81 3.25 -11.96
CA ILE A 219 -3.08 4.16 -13.07
C ILE A 219 -2.28 5.45 -12.87
N VAL A 220 -1.15 5.57 -13.57
CA VAL A 220 -0.48 6.84 -13.90
C VAL A 220 0.02 6.75 -15.32
#